data_AF-A0A8K1FLH2-F1
#
_entry.id   AF-A0A8K1FLH2-F1
#
_cell.length_a   1.000
_cell.length_b   1.000
_cell.length_c   1.000
_cell.angle_alpha   90.00
_cell.angle_beta   90.00
_cell.angle_gamma   90.00
#
_symmetry.space_group_name_H-M   'P 1'
#
loop_
_entity.id
_entity.type
_entity.pdbx_description
1 polymer ?
#
loop_
_entity_poly.entity_id
_entity_poly.type
_entity_poly.pdbx_seq_one_letter_code
_entity_poly.pdbx_strand_id
1 'polypeptide(L)'
;MRVLGRLALLNCGLALLASSTEAVSSAVTTPPPESAWGRIYLQRGLAPIQYFRDRYGGPMLAHDVEFYFPRRSEDRSGCQPLPDDEQHVLQAANGTMVLVVDRGECTFEDKSRHAEAMGAGALVIVSEDESAKSPIAHVDPGEIQMPTVMIRKSAGDLLRSVTAREPKLTGRLVPIVCERKPYACIAQRPRDKEFIAVATGRSGVIVSETDQSTIGQFLAATFGGVLPSYPLHVTSLEGNGCAALEGAEVQGKAVVVSEGGECSALEKISNVQRAGADVALLSTTQGITHPVVAEAWLGYNITIVAASIDEDTTRRLREMTGKVSLRTKNDIATAWEEIHRLSMKSAWPARRDRREKMLKRLLATLSLDSSQLSALKHQFLTVAEGSNAAWDQLVPSEDTQSSETLHDDL
;
A
#
# COMPACT_ATOMS: atom_id res chain seq x y z
N MET A 1 -40.10 68.65 64.16
CA MET A 1 -39.22 67.57 63.66
C MET A 1 -37.78 68.03 63.83
N ARG A 2 -37.02 67.37 64.70
CA ARG A 2 -35.87 67.92 65.41
C ARG A 2 -34.62 67.03 65.16
N VAL A 3 -33.46 67.70 65.02
CA VAL A 3 -32.08 67.27 65.38
C VAL A 3 -31.37 66.40 64.31
N LEU A 4 -30.38 66.96 63.58
CA LEU A 4 -28.91 66.85 63.77
C LEU A 4 -28.44 65.37 63.79
N GLY A 5 -27.55 64.86 62.94
CA GLY A 5 -26.30 65.43 62.45
C GLY A 5 -25.15 65.12 63.42
N ARG A 6 -24.46 63.97 63.26
CA ARG A 6 -23.00 63.72 63.50
C ARG A 6 -22.63 62.22 63.63
N LEU A 7 -21.46 61.90 63.06
CA LEU A 7 -20.40 60.93 63.43
C LEU A 7 -20.69 59.43 63.66
N ALA A 8 -19.91 58.57 62.97
CA ALA A 8 -19.05 57.48 63.50
C ALA A 8 -18.52 56.64 62.31
N LEU A 9 -17.24 56.69 61.95
CA LEU A 9 -16.07 55.96 62.45
C LEU A 9 -15.63 54.85 61.50
N LEU A 10 -14.38 55.00 61.05
CA LEU A 10 -13.53 54.05 60.33
C LEU A 10 -13.62 52.64 60.94
N ASN A 11 -13.70 51.63 60.07
CA ASN A 11 -13.21 50.30 60.40
C ASN A 11 -12.27 49.83 59.28
N CYS A 12 -11.01 49.60 59.67
CA CYS A 12 -9.91 49.23 58.81
C CYS A 12 -9.91 47.71 58.64
N GLY A 13 -10.24 47.23 57.44
CA GLY A 13 -10.17 45.81 57.07
C GLY A 13 -9.10 45.60 56.01
N LEU A 14 -7.90 45.19 56.43
CA LEU A 14 -6.84 44.69 55.55
C LEU A 14 -7.32 43.39 54.90
N ALA A 15 -7.56 43.38 53.59
CA ALA A 15 -7.77 42.16 52.81
C ALA A 15 -6.44 41.75 52.17
N LEU A 16 -5.87 40.63 52.63
CA LEU A 16 -4.77 39.94 51.94
C LEU A 16 -5.28 39.37 50.61
N LEU A 17 -4.72 39.86 49.50
CA LEU A 17 -4.83 39.22 48.19
C LEU A 17 -3.86 38.03 48.13
N ALA A 18 -4.38 36.82 48.36
CA ALA A 18 -3.66 35.59 48.03
C ALA A 18 -3.72 35.39 46.51
N SER A 19 -2.59 35.64 45.82
CA SER A 19 -2.43 35.23 44.42
C SER A 19 -2.22 33.71 44.37
N SER A 20 -3.27 32.98 44.02
CA SER A 20 -3.17 31.57 43.68
C SER A 20 -2.62 31.45 42.26
N THR A 21 -1.31 31.22 42.14
CA THR A 21 -0.71 30.65 40.93
C THR A 21 -1.19 29.21 40.82
N GLU A 22 -2.21 28.97 40.01
CA GLU A 22 -2.56 27.63 39.56
C GLU A 22 -1.42 27.11 38.68
N ALA A 23 -0.59 26.23 39.26
CA ALA A 23 0.33 25.42 38.49
C ALA A 23 -0.50 24.47 37.62
N VAL A 24 -0.55 24.75 36.32
CA VAL A 24 -1.04 23.82 35.31
C VAL A 24 -0.11 22.61 35.31
N SER A 25 -0.47 21.60 36.11
CA SER A 25 0.15 20.28 36.08
C SER A 25 -0.22 19.61 34.76
N SER A 26 0.58 19.85 33.72
CA SER A 26 0.55 19.08 32.49
C SER A 26 0.94 17.64 32.84
N ALA A 27 -0.06 16.80 33.07
CA ALA A 27 0.13 15.35 33.17
C ALA A 27 0.77 14.89 31.87
N VAL A 28 2.06 14.54 31.93
CA VAL A 28 2.78 13.88 30.84
C VAL A 28 2.11 12.53 30.66
N THR A 29 1.16 12.48 29.73
CA THR A 29 0.51 11.23 29.35
C THR A 29 1.58 10.45 28.60
N THR A 30 2.12 9.40 29.21
CA THR A 30 3.04 8.50 28.53
C THR A 30 2.35 7.99 27.26
N PRO A 31 2.99 8.10 26.08
CA PRO A 31 2.40 7.60 24.85
C PRO A 31 2.11 6.11 25.01
N PRO A 32 1.01 5.61 24.41
CA PRO A 32 0.69 4.19 24.48
C PRO A 32 1.85 3.37 23.94
N PRO A 33 2.12 2.17 24.52
CA PRO A 33 3.19 1.31 24.04
C PRO A 33 2.98 0.99 22.55
N GLU A 34 4.08 0.90 21.82
CA GLU A 34 4.04 0.54 20.42
C GLU A 34 3.57 -0.92 20.24
N SER A 35 2.82 -1.19 19.17
CA SER A 35 2.32 -2.52 18.88
C SER A 35 3.47 -3.53 18.67
N ALA A 36 3.30 -4.75 19.17
CA ALA A 36 4.24 -5.86 18.98
C ALA A 36 4.27 -6.41 17.53
N TRP A 37 3.48 -5.84 16.63
CA TRP A 37 3.42 -6.24 15.24
C TRP A 37 3.03 -5.06 14.35
N GLY A 38 3.29 -5.21 13.06
CA GLY A 38 2.91 -4.22 12.08
C GLY A 38 3.06 -4.72 10.66
N ARG A 39 3.18 -3.76 9.74
CA ARG A 39 3.32 -4.02 8.32
C ARG A 39 4.41 -3.16 7.70
N ILE A 40 5.22 -3.76 6.83
CA ILE A 40 6.10 -3.05 5.92
C ILE A 40 5.30 -2.74 4.66
N TYR A 41 5.21 -1.45 4.34
CA TYR A 41 4.61 -0.96 3.11
C TYR A 41 5.74 -0.49 2.20
N LEU A 42 5.98 -1.22 1.12
CA LEU A 42 6.97 -0.84 0.11
C LEU A 42 6.39 0.26 -0.76
N GLN A 43 7.23 1.20 -1.18
CA GLN A 43 6.82 2.22 -2.13
C GLN A 43 6.46 1.55 -3.47
N ARG A 44 5.23 1.75 -3.94
CA ARG A 44 4.64 1.08 -5.12
C ARG A 44 4.52 -0.45 -4.96
N GLY A 45 4.58 -0.96 -3.74
CA GLY A 45 4.30 -2.37 -3.43
C GLY A 45 2.83 -2.70 -3.64
N LEU A 46 2.53 -3.93 -4.06
CA LEU A 46 1.15 -4.39 -4.22
C LEU A 46 0.51 -4.83 -2.90
N ALA A 47 1.32 -5.42 -2.01
CA ALA A 47 0.86 -5.98 -0.75
C ALA A 47 1.82 -5.63 0.41
N PRO A 48 1.28 -5.36 1.61
CA PRO A 48 2.12 -5.15 2.78
C PRO A 48 2.70 -6.48 3.30
N ILE A 49 3.89 -6.40 3.89
CA ILE A 49 4.55 -7.54 4.55
C ILE A 49 4.30 -7.43 6.04
N GLN A 50 3.73 -8.47 6.66
CA GLN A 50 3.58 -8.52 8.11
C GLN A 50 4.95 -8.70 8.78
N TYR A 51 5.19 -7.95 9.84
CA TYR A 51 6.32 -8.16 10.73
C TYR A 51 5.87 -8.32 12.18
N PHE A 52 6.71 -8.97 12.98
CA PHE A 52 6.58 -9.05 14.42
C PHE A 52 7.81 -8.46 15.08
N ARG A 53 7.62 -7.79 16.21
CA ARG A 53 8.71 -7.22 17.02
C ARG A 53 8.57 -7.67 18.46
N ASP A 54 9.66 -7.61 19.19
CA ASP A 54 9.62 -7.78 20.64
C ASP A 54 9.61 -6.41 21.35
N ARG A 55 9.61 -6.44 22.68
CA ARG A 55 9.60 -5.26 23.55
C ARG A 55 10.96 -4.58 23.69
N TYR A 56 12.05 -5.23 23.28
CA TYR A 56 13.36 -4.57 23.21
C TYR A 56 13.49 -3.73 21.92
N GLY A 57 14.57 -2.94 21.87
CA GLY A 57 14.78 -1.96 20.82
C GLY A 57 13.95 -0.70 21.05
N GLY A 58 14.28 0.36 20.34
CA GLY A 58 13.57 1.63 20.43
C GLY A 58 12.30 1.69 19.57
N PRO A 59 11.72 2.89 19.41
CA PRO A 59 10.50 3.09 18.65
C PRO A 59 10.68 2.77 17.16
N MET A 60 9.61 2.39 16.47
CA MET A 60 9.67 2.18 15.02
C MET A 60 10.00 3.47 14.29
N LEU A 61 10.78 3.36 13.21
CA LEU A 61 11.11 4.49 12.35
C LEU A 61 9.82 5.14 11.80
N ALA A 62 9.76 6.47 11.88
CA ALA A 62 8.60 7.28 11.49
C ALA A 62 8.76 7.95 10.11
N HIS A 63 9.70 7.45 9.30
CA HIS A 63 10.06 7.97 7.98
C HIS A 63 10.31 6.80 7.02
N ASP A 64 10.47 7.12 5.74
CA ASP A 64 10.77 6.12 4.71
C ASP A 64 12.22 5.69 4.81
N VAL A 65 12.44 4.40 4.58
CA VAL A 65 13.76 3.76 4.69
C VAL A 65 14.10 3.01 3.44
N GLU A 66 15.40 2.84 3.21
CA GLU A 66 15.95 1.96 2.19
C GLU A 66 16.30 0.59 2.82
N PHE A 67 15.86 -0.50 2.21
CA PHE A 67 16.16 -1.86 2.65
C PHE A 67 17.49 -2.32 2.08
N TYR A 68 18.48 -2.50 2.94
CA TYR A 68 19.83 -2.91 2.58
C TYR A 68 20.03 -4.41 2.79
N PHE A 69 20.49 -5.11 1.76
CA PHE A 69 20.84 -6.52 1.82
C PHE A 69 22.35 -6.68 1.71
N PRO A 70 23.00 -7.44 2.62
CA PRO A 70 24.41 -7.79 2.49
C PRO A 70 24.71 -8.36 1.10
N ARG A 71 25.79 -7.88 0.48
CA ARG A 71 26.14 -8.28 -0.90
C ARG A 71 26.57 -9.73 -0.98
N ARG A 72 27.33 -10.19 0.03
CA ARG A 72 27.82 -11.57 0.11
C ARG A 72 26.84 -12.46 0.84
N SER A 73 26.77 -13.73 0.44
CA SER A 73 25.85 -14.71 1.03
C SER A 73 26.18 -15.05 2.47
N GLU A 74 27.47 -15.16 2.79
CA GLU A 74 28.02 -15.48 4.11
C GLU A 74 27.74 -14.38 5.15
N ASP A 75 27.62 -13.13 4.71
CA ASP A 75 27.35 -11.99 5.58
C ASP A 75 25.86 -11.85 5.93
N ARG A 76 24.99 -12.65 5.30
CA ARG A 76 23.54 -12.55 5.49
C ARG A 76 23.09 -12.97 6.86
N SER A 77 23.88 -13.70 7.65
CA SER A 77 23.49 -14.03 9.02
C SER A 77 23.56 -12.81 9.94
N GLY A 78 24.34 -11.77 9.64
CA GLY A 78 24.52 -10.63 10.55
C GLY A 78 25.21 -11.01 11.88
N CYS A 79 25.86 -12.17 11.93
CA CYS A 79 26.56 -12.64 13.13
C CYS A 79 27.96 -12.06 13.27
N GLN A 80 28.43 -11.31 12.29
CA GLN A 80 29.64 -10.50 12.31
C GLN A 80 29.33 -9.14 11.67
N PRO A 81 30.14 -8.10 11.96
CA PRO A 81 30.10 -6.86 11.20
C PRO A 81 30.31 -7.14 9.71
N LEU A 82 29.59 -6.41 8.85
CA LEU A 82 29.78 -6.46 7.40
C LEU A 82 31.19 -6.00 7.01
N PRO A 83 31.67 -6.27 5.78
CA PRO A 83 32.89 -5.65 5.27
C PRO A 83 32.86 -4.13 5.37
N ASP A 84 34.03 -3.50 5.59
CA ASP A 84 34.14 -2.05 5.85
C ASP A 84 33.43 -1.20 4.79
N ASP A 85 33.48 -1.57 3.50
CA ASP A 85 32.82 -0.83 2.43
C ASP A 85 31.29 -0.82 2.58
N GLU A 86 30.69 -1.90 3.07
CA GLU A 86 29.25 -1.97 3.35
C GLU A 86 28.89 -1.26 4.66
N GLN A 87 29.75 -1.32 5.68
CA GLN A 87 29.56 -0.56 6.92
C GLN A 87 29.53 0.96 6.65
N HIS A 88 30.45 1.47 5.83
CA HIS A 88 30.48 2.88 5.46
C HIS A 88 29.18 3.33 4.75
N VAL A 89 28.54 2.44 3.98
CA VAL A 89 27.25 2.73 3.34
C VAL A 89 26.15 2.92 4.39
N LEU A 90 26.06 2.00 5.37
CA LEU A 90 25.08 2.09 6.45
C LEU A 90 25.30 3.32 7.33
N GLN A 91 26.55 3.61 7.69
CA GLN A 91 26.91 4.80 8.47
C GLN A 91 26.57 6.09 7.73
N ALA A 92 26.89 6.18 6.43
CA ALA A 92 26.58 7.34 5.61
C ALA A 92 25.07 7.58 5.45
N ALA A 93 24.25 6.52 5.57
CA ALA A 93 22.81 6.62 5.53
C ALA A 93 22.19 7.20 6.81
N ASN A 94 22.97 7.38 7.89
CA ASN A 94 22.57 8.08 9.12
C ASN A 94 21.20 7.61 9.66
N GLY A 95 21.00 6.30 9.78
CA GLY A 95 19.76 5.70 10.29
C GLY A 95 18.58 5.65 9.31
N THR A 96 18.77 6.00 8.03
CA THR A 96 17.73 5.89 6.99
C THR A 96 17.75 4.55 6.23
N MET A 97 18.70 3.67 6.55
CA MET A 97 18.79 2.32 5.99
C MET A 97 18.41 1.26 7.03
N VAL A 98 17.70 0.23 6.58
CA VAL A 98 17.32 -0.94 7.38
C VAL A 98 18.12 -2.13 6.88
N LEU A 99 18.90 -2.73 7.77
CA LEU A 99 19.66 -3.93 7.43
C LEU A 99 18.72 -5.14 7.43
N VAL A 100 18.78 -5.95 6.37
CA VAL A 100 17.99 -7.17 6.22
C VAL A 100 18.91 -8.40 6.27
N VAL A 101 18.73 -9.24 7.29
CA VAL A 101 19.54 -10.44 7.56
C VAL A 101 18.67 -11.68 7.69
N ASP A 102 19.27 -12.85 7.52
CA ASP A 102 18.63 -14.12 7.76
C ASP A 102 18.77 -14.55 9.23
N ARG A 103 17.75 -15.24 9.73
CA ARG A 103 17.80 -15.93 11.01
C ARG A 103 18.81 -17.09 10.94
N GLY A 104 19.51 -17.33 12.05
CA GLY A 104 20.48 -18.43 12.20
C GLY A 104 21.76 -18.02 12.93
N GLU A 105 22.62 -18.99 13.21
CA GLU A 105 24.03 -18.91 13.69
C GLU A 105 24.31 -18.22 15.04
N CYS A 106 23.67 -17.09 15.33
CA CYS A 106 23.86 -16.30 16.54
C CYS A 106 22.54 -15.76 17.07
N THR A 107 22.58 -15.09 18.21
CA THR A 107 21.39 -14.57 18.88
C THR A 107 20.81 -13.34 18.17
N PHE A 108 19.54 -13.00 18.44
CA PHE A 108 18.95 -11.76 17.93
C PHE A 108 19.61 -10.51 18.52
N GLU A 109 20.17 -10.64 19.73
CA GLU A 109 20.93 -9.60 20.41
C GLU A 109 22.20 -9.27 19.64
N ASP A 110 23.00 -10.29 19.31
CA ASP A 110 24.25 -10.12 18.55
C ASP A 110 23.99 -9.44 17.21
N LYS A 111 22.98 -9.92 16.46
CA LYS A 111 22.58 -9.31 15.18
C LYS A 111 22.20 -7.84 15.35
N SER A 112 21.43 -7.53 16.39
CA SER A 112 20.95 -6.17 16.65
C SER A 112 22.10 -5.24 17.05
N ARG A 113 23.05 -5.70 17.87
CA ARG A 113 24.24 -4.94 18.26
C ARG A 113 25.15 -4.66 17.08
N HIS A 114 25.41 -5.66 16.23
CA HIS A 114 26.21 -5.45 15.01
C HIS A 114 25.53 -4.45 14.08
N ALA A 115 24.23 -4.62 13.81
CA ALA A 115 23.47 -3.72 12.95
C ALA A 115 23.48 -2.28 13.46
N GLU A 116 23.25 -2.07 14.76
CA GLU A 116 23.29 -0.74 15.38
C GLU A 116 24.69 -0.12 15.34
N ALA A 117 25.74 -0.90 15.62
CA ALA A 117 27.13 -0.45 15.54
C ALA A 117 27.55 -0.05 14.11
N MET A 118 26.94 -0.65 13.09
CA MET A 118 27.13 -0.28 11.69
C MET A 118 26.29 0.93 11.25
N GLY A 119 25.49 1.51 12.13
CA GLY A 119 24.67 2.69 11.83
C GLY A 119 23.34 2.40 11.12
N ALA A 120 22.87 1.15 11.13
CA ALA A 120 21.54 0.82 10.63
C ALA A 120 20.46 1.49 11.50
N GLY A 121 19.38 1.96 10.87
CA GLY A 121 18.24 2.57 11.56
C GLY A 121 17.23 1.55 12.09
N ALA A 122 17.16 0.36 11.49
CA ALA A 122 16.39 -0.78 11.97
C ALA A 122 17.04 -2.09 11.50
N LEU A 123 16.64 -3.20 12.13
CA LEU A 123 16.99 -4.56 11.70
C LEU A 123 15.73 -5.33 11.33
N VAL A 124 15.74 -5.92 10.13
CA VAL A 124 14.73 -6.89 9.68
C VAL A 124 15.38 -8.26 9.59
N ILE A 125 14.86 -9.20 10.36
CA ILE A 125 15.30 -10.60 10.33
C ILE A 125 14.32 -11.40 9.48
N VAL A 126 14.84 -12.13 8.50
CA VAL A 126 14.07 -13.07 7.69
C VAL A 126 14.07 -14.42 8.39
N SER A 127 12.89 -14.96 8.71
CA SER A 127 12.77 -16.31 9.28
C SER A 127 13.28 -17.37 8.29
N GLU A 128 13.74 -18.50 8.82
CA GLU A 128 14.13 -19.68 8.03
C GLU A 128 12.91 -20.37 7.37
N ASP A 129 11.70 -20.09 7.86
CA ASP A 129 10.44 -20.65 7.41
C ASP A 129 9.31 -19.59 7.34
N GLU A 130 8.07 -20.02 7.07
CA GLU A 130 6.91 -19.13 7.01
C GLU A 130 6.40 -18.68 8.40
N SER A 131 7.00 -19.15 9.50
CA SER A 131 6.58 -18.87 10.86
C SER A 131 7.32 -17.67 11.46
N ALA A 132 6.98 -16.47 10.99
CA ALA A 132 7.49 -15.24 11.61
C ALA A 132 6.95 -15.07 13.04
N LYS A 133 7.84 -14.77 13.99
CA LYS A 133 7.52 -14.51 15.40
C LYS A 133 8.35 -13.33 15.90
N SER A 134 7.97 -12.73 17.02
CA SER A 134 8.79 -11.70 17.66
C SER A 134 10.21 -12.25 17.92
N PRO A 135 11.28 -11.57 17.49
CA PRO A 135 12.64 -11.95 17.83
C PRO A 135 12.82 -11.68 19.33
N ILE A 136 12.98 -12.69 20.19
CA ILE A 136 13.05 -12.47 21.65
C ILE A 136 14.51 -12.25 22.06
N ALA A 137 14.76 -11.20 22.85
CA ALA A 137 16.07 -10.90 23.42
C ALA A 137 16.00 -10.64 24.93
N HIS A 138 17.06 -11.00 25.65
CA HIS A 138 17.29 -10.78 27.07
C HIS A 138 18.30 -9.64 27.29
N VAL A 139 17.92 -8.43 26.85
CA VAL A 139 18.74 -7.22 26.99
C VAL A 139 18.12 -6.24 27.98
N ASP A 140 18.98 -5.44 28.62
CA ASP A 140 18.52 -4.40 29.52
C ASP A 140 17.81 -3.28 28.74
N PRO A 141 16.76 -2.63 29.31
CA PRO A 141 16.06 -1.55 28.64
C PRO A 141 17.00 -0.41 28.21
N GLY A 142 16.96 -0.06 26.92
CA GLY A 142 17.76 1.04 26.35
C GLY A 142 19.16 0.63 25.90
N GLU A 143 19.58 -0.62 26.13
CA GLU A 143 20.89 -1.12 25.67
C GLU A 143 20.97 -1.20 24.14
N ILE A 144 19.87 -1.60 23.49
CA ILE A 144 19.69 -1.53 22.05
C ILE A 144 18.55 -0.54 21.77
N GLN A 145 18.84 0.49 20.98
CA GLN A 145 17.91 1.59 20.67
C GLN A 145 17.28 1.43 19.29
N MET A 146 17.91 0.68 18.40
CA MET A 146 17.37 0.35 17.09
C MET A 146 16.17 -0.62 17.20
N PRO A 147 15.05 -0.40 16.49
CA PRO A 147 13.98 -1.38 16.41
C PRO A 147 14.41 -2.63 15.60
N THR A 148 14.12 -3.81 16.14
CA THR A 148 14.35 -5.10 15.48
C THR A 148 13.03 -5.83 15.25
N VAL A 149 12.81 -6.28 14.02
CA VAL A 149 11.59 -7.01 13.61
C VAL A 149 11.94 -8.29 12.89
N MET A 150 10.99 -9.21 12.81
CA MET A 150 11.08 -10.43 12.01
C MET A 150 9.95 -10.51 10.98
N ILE A 151 10.29 -10.96 9.77
CA ILE A 151 9.37 -11.29 8.69
C ILE A 151 9.49 -12.76 8.30
N ARG A 152 8.49 -13.27 7.58
CA ARG A 152 8.47 -14.66 7.08
C ARG A 152 9.48 -14.86 5.95
N LYS A 153 9.87 -16.12 5.71
CA LYS A 153 10.80 -16.48 4.62
C LYS A 153 10.36 -15.95 3.25
N SER A 154 9.15 -16.26 2.81
CA SER A 154 8.62 -15.80 1.51
C SER A 154 8.62 -14.29 1.35
N ALA A 155 8.48 -13.52 2.44
CA ALA A 155 8.61 -12.07 2.39
C ALA A 155 10.05 -11.62 2.22
N GLY A 156 11.02 -12.27 2.86
CA GLY A 156 12.44 -12.03 2.58
C GLY A 156 12.81 -12.37 1.13
N ASP A 157 12.31 -13.49 0.61
CA ASP A 157 12.50 -13.90 -0.79
C ASP A 157 11.87 -12.87 -1.76
N LEU A 158 10.68 -12.34 -1.44
CA LEU A 158 10.06 -11.23 -2.14
C LEU A 158 10.97 -10.00 -2.18
N LEU A 159 11.46 -9.52 -1.02
CA LEU A 159 12.31 -8.34 -0.98
C LEU A 159 13.59 -8.52 -1.80
N ARG A 160 14.24 -9.69 -1.69
CA ARG A 160 15.45 -10.03 -2.46
C ARG A 160 15.19 -10.07 -3.97
N SER A 161 14.05 -10.61 -4.38
CA SER A 161 13.66 -10.64 -5.81
C SER A 161 13.41 -9.24 -6.36
N VAL A 162 12.91 -8.31 -5.54
CA VAL A 162 12.67 -6.93 -5.94
C VAL A 162 13.99 -6.17 -6.03
N THR A 163 14.89 -6.31 -5.05
CA THR A 163 16.22 -5.65 -5.10
C THR A 163 17.12 -6.17 -6.21
N ALA A 164 16.88 -7.37 -6.73
CA ALA A 164 17.58 -7.86 -7.92
C ALA A 164 17.19 -7.10 -9.21
N ARG A 165 16.07 -6.38 -9.22
CA ARG A 165 15.50 -5.71 -10.40
C ARG A 165 15.37 -4.21 -10.25
N GLU A 166 15.12 -3.75 -9.02
CA GLU A 166 15.01 -2.34 -8.67
C GLU A 166 16.33 -1.84 -8.08
N PRO A 167 16.80 -0.64 -8.50
CA PRO A 167 18.05 -0.09 -7.98
C PRO A 167 17.96 0.24 -6.48
N LYS A 168 16.75 0.53 -5.99
CA LYS A 168 16.46 0.86 -4.60
C LYS A 168 15.13 0.27 -4.19
N LEU A 169 15.11 -0.35 -3.01
CA LEU A 169 13.90 -0.80 -2.36
C LEU A 169 13.60 0.11 -1.18
N THR A 170 12.59 0.94 -1.30
CA THR A 170 12.16 1.87 -0.25
C THR A 170 10.81 1.48 0.32
N GLY A 171 10.57 1.84 1.58
CA GLY A 171 9.28 1.62 2.22
C GLY A 171 9.25 2.14 3.64
N ARG A 172 8.20 1.77 4.38
CA ARG A 172 8.03 2.16 5.79
C ARG A 172 7.55 1.01 6.64
N LEU A 173 8.13 0.88 7.82
CA LEU A 173 7.65 -0.02 8.86
C LEU A 173 6.57 0.69 9.68
N VAL A 174 5.33 0.22 9.57
CA VAL A 174 4.16 0.85 10.18
C VAL A 174 3.60 -0.05 11.28
N PRO A 175 3.65 0.38 12.56
CA PRO A 175 2.97 -0.33 13.64
C PRO A 175 1.46 -0.35 13.44
N ILE A 176 0.83 -1.51 13.63
CA ILE A 176 -0.61 -1.70 13.41
C ILE A 176 -1.30 -2.05 14.73
N VAL A 177 -2.45 -1.42 14.98
CA VAL A 177 -3.34 -1.72 16.10
C VAL A 177 -4.70 -2.15 15.56
N CYS A 178 -5.27 -3.22 16.14
CA CYS A 178 -6.64 -3.65 15.81
C CYS A 178 -7.60 -3.25 16.91
N GLU A 179 -8.62 -2.48 16.53
CA GLU A 179 -9.76 -2.16 17.39
C GLU A 179 -10.83 -3.24 17.20
N ARG A 180 -11.65 -3.50 18.22
CA ARG A 180 -12.68 -4.57 18.17
C ARG A 180 -14.08 -4.08 17.76
N LYS A 181 -14.32 -2.77 17.71
CA LYS A 181 -15.65 -2.19 17.47
C LYS A 181 -15.59 -0.94 16.58
N PRO A 182 -15.72 -1.07 15.25
CA PRO A 182 -15.71 -2.31 14.45
C PRO A 182 -14.35 -3.01 14.48
N TYR A 183 -14.28 -4.30 14.11
CA TYR A 183 -12.99 -4.96 13.96
C TYR A 183 -12.24 -4.34 12.78
N ALA A 184 -11.22 -3.53 13.07
CA ALA A 184 -10.44 -2.84 12.07
C ALA A 184 -8.99 -2.72 12.54
N CYS A 185 -8.06 -3.11 11.67
CA CYS A 185 -6.64 -2.97 11.91
C CYS A 185 -6.13 -1.75 11.16
N ILE A 186 -5.67 -0.74 11.90
CA ILE A 186 -5.27 0.56 11.38
C ILE A 186 -3.85 0.89 11.82
N ALA A 187 -3.20 1.81 11.10
CA ALA A 187 -1.93 2.34 11.55
C ALA A 187 -2.06 3.02 12.92
N GLN A 188 -1.15 2.69 13.83
CA GLN A 188 -1.11 3.27 15.17
C GLN A 188 -0.82 4.78 15.11
N ARG A 189 0.01 5.22 14.15
CA ARG A 189 0.38 6.62 13.98
C ARG A 189 -0.48 7.27 12.89
N PRO A 190 -1.08 8.46 13.11
CA PRO A 190 -1.88 9.14 12.10
C PRO A 190 -1.16 9.40 10.77
N ARG A 191 0.13 9.80 10.82
CA ARG A 191 0.94 10.08 9.62
C ARG A 191 1.15 8.85 8.72
N ASP A 192 1.10 7.65 9.29
CA ASP A 192 1.23 6.42 8.51
C ASP A 192 -0.05 6.10 7.74
N LYS A 193 -1.22 6.62 8.14
CA LYS A 193 -2.48 6.41 7.40
C LYS A 193 -2.42 7.04 6.01
N GLU A 194 -1.88 8.26 5.93
CA GLU A 194 -1.67 8.96 4.66
C GLU A 194 -0.67 8.21 3.78
N PHE A 195 0.45 7.78 4.36
CA PHE A 195 1.46 6.98 3.65
C PHE A 195 0.86 5.70 3.07
N ILE A 196 0.10 4.93 3.84
CA ILE A 196 -0.51 3.67 3.38
C ILE A 196 -1.42 3.89 2.17
N ALA A 197 -2.20 4.98 2.16
CA ALA A 197 -3.15 5.29 1.09
C ALA A 197 -2.46 5.54 -0.26
N VAL A 198 -1.22 6.05 -0.24
CA VAL A 198 -0.46 6.39 -1.46
C VAL A 198 0.65 5.38 -1.80
N ALA A 199 1.21 4.69 -0.81
CA ALA A 199 2.36 3.80 -1.01
C ALA A 199 1.98 2.52 -1.76
N THR A 200 0.78 1.99 -1.52
CA THR A 200 0.34 0.72 -2.11
C THR A 200 -0.18 0.95 -3.52
N GLY A 201 0.38 0.24 -4.51
CA GLY A 201 -0.08 0.30 -5.90
C GLY A 201 -1.29 -0.60 -6.12
N ARG A 202 -2.51 -0.09 -5.93
CA ARG A 202 -3.75 -0.89 -6.10
C ARG A 202 -4.22 -0.93 -7.55
N SER A 203 -3.87 0.09 -8.30
CA SER A 203 -4.27 0.25 -9.70
C SER A 203 -3.38 1.27 -10.40
N GLY A 204 -3.57 1.39 -11.70
CA GLY A 204 -2.90 2.42 -12.45
C GLY A 204 -3.22 2.40 -13.94
N VAL A 205 -2.38 3.10 -14.68
CA VAL A 205 -2.43 3.17 -16.13
C VAL A 205 -1.18 2.54 -16.74
N ILE A 206 -1.36 1.91 -17.89
CA ILE A 206 -0.29 1.42 -18.74
C ILE A 206 -0.03 2.50 -19.80
N VAL A 207 1.18 3.03 -19.83
CA VAL A 207 1.58 4.12 -20.73
C VAL A 207 2.63 3.62 -21.70
N SER A 208 2.47 3.92 -22.98
CA SER A 208 3.48 3.65 -24.00
C SER A 208 4.65 4.63 -23.83
N GLU A 209 5.88 4.11 -23.82
CA GLU A 209 7.07 4.97 -23.72
C GLU A 209 7.39 5.71 -25.01
N THR A 210 6.87 5.24 -26.15
CA THR A 210 7.15 5.81 -27.47
C THR A 210 6.48 7.17 -27.67
N ASP A 211 5.21 7.27 -27.28
CA ASP A 211 4.34 8.43 -27.54
C ASP A 211 3.67 8.99 -26.28
N GLN A 212 3.96 8.39 -25.11
CA GLN A 212 3.40 8.76 -23.81
C GLN A 212 1.87 8.65 -23.75
N SER A 213 1.25 7.91 -24.68
CA SER A 213 -0.19 7.70 -24.69
C SER A 213 -0.61 6.63 -23.67
N THR A 214 -1.79 6.82 -23.08
CA THR A 214 -2.38 5.82 -22.19
C THR A 214 -2.95 4.68 -23.03
N ILE A 215 -2.38 3.49 -22.87
CA ILE A 215 -2.84 2.27 -23.54
C ILE A 215 -4.12 1.76 -22.88
N GLY A 216 -4.15 1.75 -21.55
CA GLY A 216 -5.29 1.28 -20.78
C GLY A 216 -5.05 1.35 -19.28
N GLN A 217 -5.95 0.74 -18.53
CA GLN A 217 -5.93 0.71 -17.06
C GLN A 217 -5.66 -0.70 -16.53
N PHE A 218 -5.16 -0.78 -15.31
CA PHE A 218 -4.98 -2.06 -14.61
C PHE A 218 -5.46 -1.99 -13.16
N LEU A 219 -5.94 -3.13 -12.64
CA LEU A 219 -6.12 -3.35 -11.21
C LEU A 219 -5.08 -4.38 -10.72
N ALA A 220 -4.25 -3.97 -9.78
CA ALA A 220 -3.22 -4.82 -9.23
C ALA A 220 -3.81 -5.90 -8.31
N ALA A 221 -3.13 -7.04 -8.22
CA ALA A 221 -3.46 -8.08 -7.24
C ALA A 221 -3.24 -7.58 -5.81
N THR A 222 -3.83 -8.28 -4.84
CA THR A 222 -3.60 -8.03 -3.39
C THR A 222 -2.37 -8.78 -2.85
N PHE A 223 -1.53 -9.27 -3.75
CA PHE A 223 -0.28 -10.02 -3.52
C PHE A 223 0.73 -9.67 -4.63
N GLY A 224 1.98 -10.09 -4.50
CA GLY A 224 3.03 -9.82 -5.49
C GLY A 224 4.06 -8.77 -5.04
N GLY A 225 4.88 -8.35 -5.99
CA GLY A 225 6.04 -7.47 -5.80
C GLY A 225 5.75 -5.98 -5.75
N VAL A 226 6.70 -5.22 -6.29
CA VAL A 226 6.66 -3.76 -6.44
C VAL A 226 6.48 -3.44 -7.92
N LEU A 227 5.68 -2.43 -8.24
CA LEU A 227 5.54 -1.97 -9.63
C LEU A 227 6.90 -1.54 -10.20
N PRO A 228 7.33 -2.09 -11.35
CA PRO A 228 8.64 -1.77 -11.93
C PRO A 228 8.88 -0.29 -12.20
N SER A 229 10.00 0.27 -11.78
CA SER A 229 10.38 1.68 -12.06
C SER A 229 10.94 1.90 -13.46
N TYR A 230 11.21 0.83 -14.19
CA TYR A 230 11.77 0.85 -15.53
C TYR A 230 10.75 0.42 -16.58
N PRO A 231 10.93 0.88 -17.84
CA PRO A 231 10.11 0.44 -18.96
C PRO A 231 10.28 -1.05 -19.29
N LEU A 232 9.17 -1.70 -19.62
CA LEU A 232 9.09 -3.13 -19.91
C LEU A 232 8.69 -3.37 -21.36
N HIS A 233 9.30 -4.38 -22.00
CA HIS A 233 8.73 -4.94 -23.21
C HIS A 233 7.47 -5.72 -22.87
N VAL A 234 6.49 -5.70 -23.78
CA VAL A 234 5.25 -6.47 -23.64
C VAL A 234 5.30 -7.67 -24.57
N THR A 235 4.84 -8.81 -24.08
CA THR A 235 4.61 -10.01 -24.91
C THR A 235 3.25 -10.61 -24.55
N SER A 236 2.56 -11.18 -25.54
CA SER A 236 1.30 -11.90 -25.31
C SER A 236 1.54 -13.39 -25.46
N LEU A 237 1.03 -14.19 -24.52
CA LEU A 237 1.08 -15.65 -24.66
C LEU A 237 0.08 -16.11 -25.73
N GLU A 238 0.52 -17.03 -26.59
CA GLU A 238 -0.37 -17.72 -27.54
C GLU A 238 -1.35 -18.65 -26.82
N GLY A 239 -0.98 -19.16 -25.63
CA GLY A 239 -1.80 -20.02 -24.79
C GLY A 239 -2.47 -19.31 -23.61
N ASN A 240 -3.11 -20.11 -22.75
CA ASN A 240 -3.79 -19.65 -21.54
C ASN A 240 -2.87 -19.52 -20.30
N GLY A 241 -1.57 -19.85 -20.42
CA GLY A 241 -0.60 -19.79 -19.32
C GLY A 241 -0.69 -20.94 -18.31
N CYS A 242 -1.47 -21.99 -18.56
CA CYS A 242 -1.59 -23.14 -17.65
C CYS A 242 -0.42 -24.10 -17.71
N ALA A 243 0.30 -24.16 -18.83
CA ALA A 243 1.51 -24.96 -18.97
C ALA A 243 2.75 -24.20 -18.51
N ALA A 244 3.83 -24.94 -18.21
CA ALA A 244 5.16 -24.35 -18.01
C ALA A 244 5.59 -23.57 -19.27
N LEU A 245 6.19 -22.40 -19.07
CA LEU A 245 6.60 -21.50 -20.14
C LEU A 245 8.13 -21.51 -20.28
N GLU A 246 8.62 -21.33 -21.51
CA GLU A 246 10.05 -21.17 -21.76
C GLU A 246 10.50 -19.73 -21.48
N GLY A 247 11.64 -19.57 -20.81
CA GLY A 247 12.06 -18.27 -20.27
C GLY A 247 12.45 -17.24 -21.34
N ALA A 248 13.02 -17.66 -22.48
CA ALA A 248 13.57 -16.75 -23.48
C ALA A 248 12.54 -15.74 -24.03
N GLU A 249 11.27 -16.13 -24.10
CA GLU A 249 10.21 -15.28 -24.65
C GLU A 249 9.64 -14.28 -23.64
N VAL A 250 9.74 -14.56 -22.34
CA VAL A 250 9.05 -13.79 -21.29
C VAL A 250 9.99 -13.13 -20.27
N GLN A 251 11.27 -13.50 -20.25
CA GLN A 251 12.22 -13.02 -19.25
C GLN A 251 12.34 -11.49 -19.25
N GLY A 252 12.12 -10.87 -18.09
CA GLY A 252 12.19 -9.43 -17.89
C GLY A 252 11.07 -8.63 -18.58
N LYS A 253 9.97 -9.27 -18.99
CA LYS A 253 8.87 -8.64 -19.73
C LYS A 253 7.60 -8.52 -18.91
N ALA A 254 6.69 -7.67 -19.40
CA ALA A 254 5.28 -7.72 -19.05
C ALA A 254 4.56 -8.73 -19.97
N VAL A 255 3.97 -9.75 -19.38
CA VAL A 255 3.34 -10.86 -20.09
C VAL A 255 1.83 -10.74 -19.99
N VAL A 256 1.16 -10.61 -21.13
CA VAL A 256 -0.29 -10.63 -21.24
C VAL A 256 -0.76 -12.08 -21.34
N VAL A 257 -1.62 -12.47 -20.42
CA VAL A 257 -2.18 -13.81 -20.31
C VAL A 257 -3.68 -13.74 -20.53
N SER A 258 -4.18 -14.50 -21.50
CA SER A 258 -5.61 -14.56 -21.82
C SER A 258 -6.42 -15.20 -20.68
N GLU A 259 -7.69 -14.80 -20.58
CA GLU A 259 -8.68 -15.44 -19.70
C GLU A 259 -8.95 -16.91 -20.13
N GLY A 260 -9.50 -17.74 -19.23
CA GLY A 260 -9.92 -19.11 -19.52
C GLY A 260 -8.86 -20.21 -19.31
N GLY A 261 -9.15 -21.45 -19.68
CA GLY A 261 -8.31 -22.62 -19.40
C GLY A 261 -8.72 -23.38 -18.13
N GLU A 262 -8.03 -24.49 -17.89
CA GLU A 262 -8.36 -25.42 -16.78
C GLU A 262 -7.69 -25.05 -15.44
N CYS A 263 -6.78 -24.07 -15.45
CA CYS A 263 -6.00 -23.66 -14.28
C CYS A 263 -6.46 -22.33 -13.66
N SER A 264 -6.08 -22.11 -12.42
CA SER A 264 -6.39 -20.87 -11.69
C SER A 264 -5.54 -19.68 -12.17
N ALA A 265 -6.00 -18.45 -11.90
CA ALA A 265 -5.22 -17.23 -12.14
C ALA A 265 -3.86 -17.25 -11.43
N LEU A 266 -3.82 -17.75 -10.19
CA LEU A 266 -2.58 -17.89 -9.42
C LEU A 266 -1.57 -18.83 -10.10
N GLU A 267 -2.05 -19.93 -10.67
CA GLU A 267 -1.21 -20.90 -11.37
C GLU A 267 -0.61 -20.28 -12.65
N LYS A 268 -1.42 -19.55 -13.42
CA LYS A 268 -0.94 -18.78 -14.58
C LYS A 268 0.17 -17.79 -14.19
N ILE A 269 -0.07 -17.00 -13.14
CA ILE A 269 0.92 -16.03 -12.63
C ILE A 269 2.19 -16.75 -12.16
N SER A 270 2.04 -17.90 -11.50
CA SER A 270 3.17 -18.71 -11.05
C SER A 270 4.02 -19.22 -12.22
N ASN A 271 3.40 -19.69 -13.30
CA ASN A 271 4.12 -20.12 -14.50
C ASN A 271 4.85 -18.97 -15.19
N VAL A 272 4.19 -17.81 -15.32
CA VAL A 272 4.78 -16.58 -15.85
C VAL A 272 5.99 -16.14 -15.03
N GLN A 273 5.87 -16.15 -13.70
CA GLN A 273 6.98 -15.82 -12.81
C GLN A 273 8.15 -16.81 -12.93
N ARG A 274 7.88 -18.12 -12.95
CA ARG A 274 8.94 -19.14 -13.05
C ARG A 274 9.73 -19.02 -14.35
N ALA A 275 9.09 -18.54 -15.41
CA ALA A 275 9.75 -18.28 -16.68
C ALA A 275 10.52 -16.93 -16.70
N GLY A 276 10.49 -16.16 -15.60
CA GLY A 276 11.35 -14.99 -15.39
C GLY A 276 10.75 -13.66 -15.81
N ALA A 277 9.44 -13.58 -16.03
CA ALA A 277 8.75 -12.31 -16.28
C ALA A 277 8.76 -11.39 -15.05
N ASP A 278 8.56 -10.09 -15.27
CA ASP A 278 8.48 -9.09 -14.19
C ASP A 278 7.04 -8.66 -13.88
N VAL A 279 6.15 -8.81 -14.86
CA VAL A 279 4.73 -8.46 -14.73
C VAL A 279 3.88 -9.51 -15.43
N ALA A 280 2.80 -9.96 -14.77
CA ALA A 280 1.72 -10.75 -15.35
C ALA A 280 0.45 -9.89 -15.45
N LEU A 281 -0.04 -9.68 -16.68
CA LEU A 281 -1.28 -8.95 -16.98
C LEU A 281 -2.37 -9.94 -17.41
N LEU A 282 -3.36 -10.16 -16.56
CA LEU A 282 -4.48 -11.05 -16.81
C LEU A 282 -5.57 -10.30 -17.58
N SER A 283 -5.83 -10.69 -18.82
CA SER A 283 -6.97 -10.18 -19.59
C SER A 283 -8.28 -10.70 -19.00
N THR A 284 -9.31 -9.85 -18.93
CA THR A 284 -10.67 -10.25 -18.56
C THR A 284 -11.74 -9.58 -19.43
N THR A 285 -12.84 -10.29 -19.64
CA THR A 285 -13.99 -9.89 -20.45
C THR A 285 -15.16 -9.33 -19.62
N GLN A 286 -15.19 -9.57 -18.30
CA GLN A 286 -16.33 -9.26 -17.42
C GLN A 286 -16.12 -8.01 -16.56
N GLY A 287 -15.27 -7.10 -17.03
CA GLY A 287 -14.81 -5.94 -16.25
C GLY A 287 -13.63 -6.31 -15.33
N ILE A 288 -12.77 -5.33 -15.06
CA ILE A 288 -11.55 -5.57 -14.29
C ILE A 288 -11.86 -5.69 -12.79
N THR A 289 -11.31 -6.72 -12.16
CA THR A 289 -11.35 -6.92 -10.70
C THR A 289 -9.94 -7.20 -10.20
N HIS A 290 -9.65 -6.89 -8.94
CA HIS A 290 -8.37 -7.26 -8.34
C HIS A 290 -8.17 -8.78 -8.45
N PRO A 291 -7.06 -9.27 -9.03
CA PRO A 291 -6.72 -10.68 -8.91
C PRO A 291 -6.62 -11.05 -7.43
N VAL A 292 -7.45 -12.01 -7.00
CA VAL A 292 -7.50 -12.51 -5.63
C VAL A 292 -7.14 -13.98 -5.59
N VAL A 293 -6.59 -14.40 -4.47
CA VAL A 293 -6.38 -15.81 -4.11
C VAL A 293 -7.36 -16.20 -3.02
N ALA A 294 -7.78 -17.47 -3.01
CA ALA A 294 -8.74 -17.97 -2.01
C ALA A 294 -8.24 -17.75 -0.58
N GLU A 295 -6.94 -17.95 -0.36
CA GLU A 295 -6.28 -17.67 0.90
C GLU A 295 -5.01 -16.84 0.64
N ALA A 296 -4.80 -15.79 1.43
CA ALA A 296 -3.73 -14.81 1.21
C ALA A 296 -2.34 -15.45 1.15
N TRP A 297 -2.10 -16.52 1.91
CA TRP A 297 -0.80 -17.21 1.96
C TRP A 297 -0.45 -17.95 0.67
N LEU A 298 -1.44 -18.32 -0.16
CA LEU A 298 -1.19 -18.91 -1.47
C LEU A 298 -0.48 -17.91 -2.41
N GLY A 299 -0.70 -16.61 -2.21
CA GLY A 299 -0.05 -15.55 -2.98
C GLY A 299 1.35 -15.19 -2.50
N TYR A 300 1.84 -15.73 -1.38
CA TYR A 300 3.12 -15.31 -0.78
C TYR A 300 4.35 -15.64 -1.62
N ASN A 301 4.26 -16.67 -2.46
CA ASN A 301 5.35 -17.05 -3.37
C ASN A 301 5.36 -16.23 -4.66
N ILE A 302 4.38 -15.35 -4.88
CA ILE A 302 4.35 -14.44 -6.01
C ILE A 302 5.18 -13.21 -5.67
N THR A 303 6.19 -12.97 -6.48
CA THR A 303 7.18 -11.91 -6.34
C THR A 303 7.21 -10.92 -7.50
N ILE A 304 6.48 -11.24 -8.58
CA ILE A 304 6.25 -10.34 -9.71
C ILE A 304 5.01 -9.49 -9.46
N VAL A 305 4.80 -8.47 -10.29
CA VAL A 305 3.51 -7.77 -10.32
C VAL A 305 2.48 -8.66 -11.01
N ALA A 306 1.32 -8.79 -10.40
CA ALA A 306 0.14 -9.37 -11.05
C ALA A 306 -0.95 -8.31 -11.11
N ALA A 307 -1.60 -8.15 -12.26
CA ALA A 307 -2.70 -7.21 -12.43
C ALA A 307 -3.71 -7.75 -13.45
N SER A 308 -4.97 -7.30 -13.37
CA SER A 308 -5.97 -7.51 -14.40
C SER A 308 -6.09 -6.29 -15.31
N ILE A 309 -6.40 -6.55 -16.58
CA ILE A 309 -6.63 -5.57 -17.63
C ILE A 309 -7.85 -5.99 -18.45
N ASP A 310 -8.52 -5.03 -19.09
CA ASP A 310 -9.65 -5.34 -19.98
C ASP A 310 -9.19 -5.81 -21.36
N GLU A 311 -10.16 -6.28 -22.16
CA GLU A 311 -9.92 -6.79 -23.50
C GLU A 311 -9.46 -5.70 -24.50
N ASP A 312 -9.91 -4.45 -24.35
CA ASP A 312 -9.46 -3.33 -25.19
C ASP A 312 -7.98 -3.03 -24.92
N THR A 313 -7.59 -2.95 -23.65
CA THR A 313 -6.18 -2.80 -23.24
C THR A 313 -5.35 -3.95 -23.78
N THR A 314 -5.85 -5.18 -23.70
CA THR A 314 -5.18 -6.38 -24.24
C THR A 314 -4.96 -6.29 -25.75
N ARG A 315 -5.97 -5.88 -26.52
CA ARG A 315 -5.85 -5.68 -27.97
C ARG A 315 -4.80 -4.62 -28.30
N ARG A 316 -4.87 -3.45 -27.66
CA ARG A 316 -3.91 -2.36 -27.88
C ARG A 316 -2.48 -2.77 -27.54
N LEU A 317 -2.28 -3.54 -26.47
CA LEU A 317 -0.97 -4.06 -26.08
C LEU A 317 -0.39 -5.07 -27.10
N ARG A 318 -1.24 -5.85 -27.78
CA ARG A 318 -0.81 -6.78 -28.84
C ARG A 318 -0.37 -6.06 -30.12
N GLU A 319 -1.02 -4.95 -30.43
CA GLU A 319 -0.74 -4.16 -31.64
C GLU A 319 0.43 -3.18 -31.44
N MET A 320 0.75 -2.85 -30.19
CA MET A 320 1.79 -1.90 -29.85
C MET A 320 3.20 -2.49 -30.08
N THR A 321 4.11 -1.62 -30.52
CA THR A 321 5.55 -1.89 -30.55
C THR A 321 6.27 -1.00 -29.54
N GLY A 322 7.34 -1.51 -28.91
CA GLY A 322 8.16 -0.75 -27.98
C GLY A 322 8.04 -1.23 -26.52
N LYS A 323 8.09 -0.26 -25.59
CA LYS A 323 8.06 -0.51 -24.14
C LYS A 323 6.90 0.23 -23.49
N VAL A 324 6.47 -0.27 -22.34
CA VAL A 324 5.45 0.36 -21.49
C VAL A 324 5.97 0.63 -20.09
N SER A 325 5.36 1.60 -19.43
CA SER A 325 5.51 1.81 -17.99
C SER A 325 4.17 1.68 -17.28
N LEU A 326 4.22 1.14 -16.06
CA LEU A 326 3.06 1.05 -15.17
C LEU A 326 3.10 2.21 -14.18
N ARG A 327 2.14 3.12 -14.27
CA ARG A 327 2.04 4.30 -13.40
C ARG A 327 0.87 4.14 -12.44
N THR A 328 1.14 4.27 -11.15
CA THR A 328 0.13 4.13 -10.10
C THR A 328 -0.92 5.23 -10.20
N LYS A 329 -2.20 4.84 -10.12
CA LYS A 329 -3.36 5.74 -10.08
C LYS A 329 -4.48 5.06 -9.29
N ASN A 330 -4.50 5.27 -7.97
CA ASN A 330 -5.33 4.51 -7.02
C ASN A 330 -6.82 4.91 -7.01
N ASP A 331 -7.17 6.03 -7.64
CA ASP A 331 -8.55 6.43 -7.92
C ASP A 331 -9.27 5.42 -8.82
N ILE A 332 -8.55 4.77 -9.74
CA ILE A 332 -9.08 3.69 -10.60
C ILE A 332 -9.60 2.52 -9.77
N ALA A 333 -8.81 2.00 -8.82
CA ALA A 333 -9.26 0.95 -7.90
C ALA A 333 -10.46 1.40 -7.08
N THR A 334 -10.42 2.64 -6.57
CA THR A 334 -11.51 3.21 -5.77
C THR A 334 -12.83 3.22 -6.56
N ALA A 335 -12.78 3.60 -7.84
CA ALA A 335 -13.95 3.57 -8.72
C ALA A 335 -14.46 2.14 -8.97
N TRP A 336 -13.59 1.20 -9.32
CA TRP A 336 -13.98 -0.18 -9.60
C TRP A 336 -14.52 -0.91 -8.37
N GLU A 337 -13.97 -0.68 -7.18
CA GLU A 337 -14.48 -1.24 -5.93
C GLU A 337 -15.88 -0.74 -5.60
N GLU A 338 -16.13 0.55 -5.83
CA GLU A 338 -17.46 1.11 -5.62
C GLU A 338 -18.47 0.57 -6.65
N ILE A 339 -18.09 0.44 -7.91
CA ILE A 339 -18.91 -0.21 -8.95
C ILE A 339 -19.20 -1.67 -8.57
N HIS A 340 -18.19 -2.41 -8.11
CA HIS A 340 -18.35 -3.80 -7.71
C HIS A 340 -19.23 -3.92 -6.46
N ARG A 341 -19.10 -3.02 -5.47
CA ARG A 341 -19.99 -2.95 -4.31
C ARG A 341 -21.45 -2.84 -4.74
N LEU A 342 -21.72 -2.06 -5.79
CA LEU A 342 -23.05 -1.86 -6.37
C LEU A 342 -23.58 -3.06 -7.17
N SER A 343 -22.81 -4.14 -7.36
CA SER A 343 -23.36 -5.40 -7.87
C SER A 343 -24.33 -6.08 -6.90
N MET A 344 -24.27 -5.72 -5.61
CA MET A 344 -25.16 -6.24 -4.58
C MET A 344 -26.40 -5.37 -4.43
N LYS A 345 -27.60 -5.97 -4.46
CA LYS A 345 -28.87 -5.24 -4.27
C LYS A 345 -28.93 -4.46 -2.94
N SER A 346 -28.33 -5.00 -1.88
CA SER A 346 -28.26 -4.36 -0.55
C SER A 346 -27.38 -3.11 -0.51
N ALA A 347 -26.48 -2.93 -1.48
CA ALA A 347 -25.63 -1.75 -1.59
C ALA A 347 -26.39 -0.51 -2.08
N TRP A 348 -27.58 -0.72 -2.66
CA TRP A 348 -28.45 0.33 -3.18
C TRP A 348 -29.48 0.76 -2.14
N PRO A 349 -29.79 2.07 -2.05
CA PRO A 349 -30.94 2.54 -1.30
C PRO A 349 -32.24 1.90 -1.80
N ALA A 350 -33.15 1.56 -0.87
CA ALA A 350 -34.44 0.96 -1.24
C ALA A 350 -35.36 1.93 -2.02
N ARG A 351 -35.25 3.24 -1.76
CA ARG A 351 -36.07 4.26 -2.42
C ARG A 351 -35.41 4.79 -3.68
N ARG A 352 -36.19 4.91 -4.76
CA ARG A 352 -35.73 5.34 -6.08
C ARG A 352 -35.02 6.69 -6.07
N ASP A 353 -35.61 7.71 -5.45
CA ASP A 353 -35.04 9.06 -5.31
C ASP A 353 -33.65 9.03 -4.67
N ARG A 354 -33.45 8.17 -3.66
CA ARG A 354 -32.16 8.00 -2.99
C ARG A 354 -31.14 7.27 -3.85
N ARG A 355 -31.56 6.31 -4.68
CA ARG A 355 -30.68 5.64 -5.66
C ARG A 355 -30.13 6.64 -6.66
N GLU A 356 -31.02 7.45 -7.24
CA GLU A 356 -30.66 8.48 -8.21
C GLU A 356 -29.73 9.54 -7.57
N LYS A 357 -30.02 10.00 -6.35
CA LYS A 357 -29.14 10.93 -5.61
C LYS A 357 -27.77 10.34 -5.29
N MET A 358 -27.71 9.07 -4.90
CA MET A 358 -26.44 8.36 -4.68
C MET A 358 -25.65 8.27 -5.97
N LEU A 359 -26.29 7.92 -7.09
CA LEU A 359 -25.64 7.81 -8.39
C LEU A 359 -25.09 9.18 -8.86
N LYS A 360 -25.86 10.28 -8.73
CA LYS A 360 -25.35 11.64 -9.00
C LYS A 360 -24.10 11.95 -8.19
N ARG A 361 -24.09 11.59 -6.91
CA ARG A 361 -22.93 11.82 -6.04
C ARG A 361 -21.72 11.03 -6.52
N LEU A 362 -21.90 9.76 -6.91
CA LEU A 362 -20.81 8.92 -7.42
C LEU A 362 -20.23 9.50 -8.71
N LEU A 363 -21.08 9.86 -9.67
CA LEU A 363 -20.68 10.49 -10.93
C LEU A 363 -19.94 11.83 -10.71
N ALA A 364 -20.30 12.57 -9.67
CA ALA A 364 -19.62 13.83 -9.32
C ALA A 364 -18.31 13.64 -8.54
N THR A 365 -18.14 12.51 -7.85
CA THR A 365 -16.98 12.26 -6.96
C THR A 365 -15.91 11.42 -7.63
N LEU A 366 -16.30 10.45 -8.45
CA LEU A 366 -15.41 9.51 -9.11
C LEU A 366 -15.10 10.01 -10.52
N SER A 367 -13.82 10.06 -10.87
CA SER A 367 -13.39 10.28 -12.25
C SER A 367 -13.50 8.97 -13.02
N LEU A 368 -14.68 8.71 -13.59
CA LEU A 368 -14.99 7.47 -14.30
C LEU A 368 -14.61 7.58 -15.78
N ASP A 369 -13.98 6.54 -16.33
CA ASP A 369 -13.81 6.41 -17.78
C ASP A 369 -15.03 5.76 -18.45
N SER A 370 -14.97 5.58 -19.77
CA SER A 370 -16.06 4.98 -20.56
C SER A 370 -16.37 3.53 -20.16
N SER A 371 -15.38 2.75 -19.76
CA SER A 371 -15.53 1.35 -19.32
C SER A 371 -16.24 1.28 -17.97
N GLN A 372 -15.80 2.11 -17.03
CA GLN A 372 -16.38 2.27 -15.70
C GLN A 372 -17.80 2.84 -15.75
N LEU A 373 -18.05 3.83 -16.60
CA LEU A 373 -19.39 4.38 -16.83
C LEU A 373 -20.33 3.30 -17.38
N SER A 374 -19.87 2.50 -18.34
CA SER A 374 -20.64 1.40 -18.92
C SER A 374 -20.95 0.33 -17.87
N ALA A 375 -19.96 -0.04 -17.04
CA ALA A 375 -20.16 -0.99 -15.95
C ALA A 375 -21.14 -0.44 -14.89
N LEU A 376 -21.01 0.82 -14.50
CA LEU A 376 -21.93 1.48 -13.56
C LEU A 376 -23.36 1.56 -14.12
N LYS A 377 -23.50 1.87 -15.41
CA LYS A 377 -24.79 1.84 -16.12
C LYS A 377 -25.42 0.46 -16.02
N HIS A 378 -24.65 -0.57 -16.31
CA HIS A 378 -25.12 -1.95 -16.23
C HIS A 378 -25.67 -2.25 -14.83
N GLN A 379 -24.90 -1.99 -13.76
CA GLN A 379 -25.36 -2.24 -12.39
C GLN A 379 -26.62 -1.44 -12.02
N PHE A 380 -26.72 -0.18 -12.47
CA PHE A 380 -27.91 0.63 -12.25
C PHE A 380 -29.16 0.04 -12.90
N LEU A 381 -29.04 -0.45 -14.14
CA LEU A 381 -30.18 -1.02 -14.87
C LEU A 381 -30.57 -2.40 -14.35
N THR A 382 -29.60 -3.28 -14.09
CA THR A 382 -29.86 -4.69 -13.78
C THR A 382 -30.07 -4.97 -12.29
N VAL A 383 -29.33 -4.29 -11.41
CA VAL A 383 -29.38 -4.51 -9.95
C VAL A 383 -30.26 -3.48 -9.26
N ALA A 384 -30.11 -2.21 -9.63
CA ALA A 384 -30.85 -1.12 -9.01
C ALA A 384 -32.27 -0.95 -9.58
N GLU A 385 -32.66 -1.75 -10.58
CA GLU A 385 -33.95 -1.64 -11.28
C GLU A 385 -34.19 -0.22 -11.82
N GLY A 386 -33.11 0.42 -12.30
CA GLY A 386 -33.16 1.71 -12.97
C GLY A 386 -33.72 1.59 -14.40
N SER A 387 -33.88 2.73 -15.07
CA SER A 387 -34.27 2.78 -16.48
C SER A 387 -33.25 3.58 -17.29
N ASN A 388 -33.15 3.32 -18.60
CA ASN A 388 -32.30 4.10 -19.50
C ASN A 388 -32.65 5.59 -19.45
N ALA A 389 -33.94 5.93 -19.49
CA ALA A 389 -34.39 7.32 -19.39
C ALA A 389 -33.93 8.00 -18.09
N ALA A 390 -33.91 7.28 -16.96
CA ALA A 390 -33.36 7.83 -15.73
C ALA A 390 -31.84 7.99 -15.82
N TRP A 391 -31.11 7.00 -16.36
CA TRP A 391 -29.67 7.10 -16.55
C TRP A 391 -29.27 8.30 -17.40
N ASP A 392 -29.93 8.50 -18.53
CA ASP A 392 -29.63 9.58 -19.48
C ASP A 392 -29.94 10.98 -18.88
N GLN A 393 -30.81 11.07 -17.88
CA GLN A 393 -31.02 12.31 -17.09
C GLN A 393 -29.94 12.54 -16.03
N LEU A 394 -29.21 11.51 -15.63
CA LEU A 394 -28.22 11.56 -14.55
C LEU A 394 -26.80 11.76 -15.08
N VAL A 395 -26.51 11.22 -16.26
CA VAL A 395 -25.23 11.36 -16.95
C VAL A 395 -25.41 12.41 -18.05
N PRO A 396 -24.79 13.60 -17.94
CA PRO A 396 -24.82 14.58 -19.01
C PRO A 396 -24.25 13.95 -20.29
N SER A 397 -24.94 14.12 -21.42
CA SER A 397 -24.37 13.78 -22.74
C SER A 397 -23.10 14.61 -22.96
N GLU A 398 -22.02 13.97 -23.43
CA GLU A 398 -20.73 14.62 -23.73
C GLU A 398 -20.90 15.85 -24.65
N ASP A 399 -21.93 15.86 -25.49
CA ASP A 399 -22.31 16.97 -26.38
C ASP A 399 -22.70 18.28 -25.67
N THR A 400 -22.95 18.25 -24.35
CA THR A 400 -23.43 19.43 -23.61
C THR A 400 -22.29 20.25 -23.00
N GLN A 401 -21.08 19.69 -22.87
CA GLN A 401 -19.93 20.39 -22.28
C GLN A 401 -19.11 21.20 -23.30
N SER A 402 -19.27 20.94 -24.60
CA SER A 402 -18.62 21.70 -25.68
C SER A 402 -19.40 22.96 -26.10
N SER A 403 -20.62 23.17 -25.60
CA SER A 403 -21.48 24.31 -25.97
C SER A 403 -21.41 25.52 -25.02
N GLU A 404 -20.83 25.39 -23.82
CA GLU A 404 -20.82 26.47 -22.81
C GLU A 404 -19.54 27.34 -22.81
N THR A 405 -18.59 27.11 -23.73
CA THR A 405 -17.33 27.90 -23.82
C THR A 405 -17.28 28.87 -25.00
N LEU A 406 -18.39 29.13 -25.70
CA LEU A 406 -18.41 29.96 -26.92
C LEU A 406 -19.30 31.20 -26.88
N HIS A 407 -19.82 31.61 -25.71
CA HIS A 407 -20.75 32.75 -25.60
C HIS A 407 -20.44 33.73 -24.47
N ASP A 408 -19.17 34.07 -24.25
CA ASP A 408 -18.78 35.13 -23.33
C ASP A 408 -17.70 36.07 -23.88
N ASP A 409 -17.71 36.32 -25.19
CA ASP A 409 -16.99 37.45 -25.80
C ASP A 409 -17.81 38.00 -26.99
N LEU A 410 -18.73 38.93 -26.70
CA LEU A 410 -19.24 39.94 -27.63
C LEU A 410 -19.68 41.21 -26.88
#